data_AF-A0A5Y1YF68-F1
#
_entry.id   AF-A0A5Y1YF68-F1
#
_cell.length_a   1.000
_cell.length_b   1.000
_cell.length_c   1.000
_cell.angle_alpha   90.00
_cell.angle_beta   90.00
_cell.angle_gamma   90.00
#
_symmetry.space_group_name_H-M   'P 1'
#
loop_
_entity.id
_entity.type
_entity.pdbx_description
1 polymer ?
#
loop_
_entity_poly.entity_id
_entity_poly.type
_entity_poly.pdbx_seq_one_letter_code
_entity_poly.pdbx_strand_id
1 'polypeptide(L)'
;MQVINPYPQFVEPADKKTLPFCRKLMEKAAGFTTRFHFELCVAFSRSTGRRKRRPPELRCRAIDALLQAMCFHYDPLAGETGRVQRSVTNLAIESGLATESEKGNLSITRTTRTLESLDREFGLVIYDTEFDPEIGCNVPSNIQFTPALFEALEISPEALAAVRESRAEWKNRQREKHGQPRLDL
;
A
#
# COMPACT_ATOMS: atom_id res chain seq x y z
N MET A 1 -12.91 1.69 23.65
CA MET A 1 -11.44 1.68 23.71
C MET A 1 -10.90 2.76 22.81
N GLN A 2 -10.13 3.68 23.37
CA GLN A 2 -9.41 4.71 22.61
C GLN A 2 -8.18 4.07 21.97
N VAL A 3 -7.90 4.40 20.71
CA VAL A 3 -6.67 3.94 20.04
C VAL A 3 -5.46 4.71 20.60
N ILE A 4 -4.32 4.03 20.79
CA ILE A 4 -3.10 4.63 21.36
C ILE A 4 -2.62 5.83 20.52
N ASN A 5 -2.57 5.67 19.19
CA ASN A 5 -2.26 6.76 18.26
C ASN A 5 -3.49 7.16 17.42
N PRO A 6 -4.27 8.18 17.83
CA PRO A 6 -5.43 8.63 17.07
C PRO A 6 -5.09 9.41 15.80
N TYR A 7 -3.85 9.86 15.63
CA TYR A 7 -3.38 10.64 14.48
C TYR A 7 -2.14 9.98 13.85
N PRO A 8 -2.30 8.76 13.29
CA PRO A 8 -1.21 8.09 12.60
C PRO A 8 -0.74 8.93 11.40
N GLN A 9 0.56 8.96 11.17
CA GLN A 9 1.19 9.65 10.05
C GLN A 9 2.35 8.79 9.55
N PHE A 10 2.53 8.75 8.24
CA PHE A 10 3.70 8.14 7.64
C PHE A 10 4.95 8.98 7.90
N VAL A 11 6.01 8.33 8.37
CA VAL A 11 7.35 8.89 8.52
C VAL A 11 8.28 8.16 7.56
N GLU A 12 8.90 8.93 6.65
CA GLU A 12 9.84 8.38 5.68
C GLU A 12 11.12 7.85 6.36
N PRO A 13 11.57 6.62 6.04
CA PRO A 13 12.84 6.11 6.53
C PRO A 13 14.03 6.94 5.99
N ALA A 14 14.90 7.42 6.88
CA ALA A 14 16.02 8.30 6.53
C ALA A 14 17.05 7.66 5.58
N ASP A 15 17.15 6.33 5.59
CA ASP A 15 18.11 5.54 4.82
C ASP A 15 17.59 5.15 3.43
N LYS A 16 16.31 5.42 3.13
CA LYS A 16 15.67 4.94 1.89
C LYS A 16 15.14 6.09 1.05
N LYS A 17 15.40 6.02 -0.25
CA LYS A 17 14.79 6.90 -1.26
C LYS A 17 13.66 6.17 -1.97
N THR A 18 12.68 6.94 -2.46
CA THR A 18 11.62 6.42 -3.34
C THR A 18 11.71 7.01 -4.75
N LEU A 19 11.00 6.39 -5.69
CA LEU A 19 10.97 6.81 -7.09
C LEU A 19 10.18 8.13 -7.25
N PRO A 20 10.50 8.95 -8.26
CA PRO A 20 9.68 10.14 -8.58
C PRO A 20 8.20 9.81 -8.81
N PHE A 21 7.91 8.67 -9.45
CA PHE A 21 6.54 8.18 -9.62
C PHE A 21 5.84 7.92 -8.27
N CYS A 22 6.55 7.29 -7.32
CA CYS A 22 6.02 7.02 -5.99
C CYS A 22 5.75 8.31 -5.20
N ARG A 23 6.58 9.35 -5.38
CA ARG A 23 6.29 10.70 -4.83
C ARG A 23 4.98 11.25 -5.39
N LYS A 24 4.77 11.16 -6.70
CA LYS A 24 3.51 11.57 -7.34
C LYS A 24 2.32 10.76 -6.81
N LEU A 25 2.49 9.45 -6.60
CA LEU A 25 1.48 8.62 -5.95
C LEU A 25 1.15 9.11 -4.53
N MET A 26 2.17 9.43 -3.73
CA MET A 26 1.97 9.97 -2.38
C MET A 26 1.21 11.30 -2.39
N GLU A 27 1.56 12.22 -3.29
CA GLU A 27 0.83 13.49 -3.47
C GLU A 27 -0.64 13.25 -3.85
N LYS A 28 -0.88 12.33 -4.78
CA LYS A 28 -2.23 11.92 -5.18
C LYS A 28 -2.98 11.18 -4.07
N ALA A 29 -2.29 10.49 -3.16
CA ALA A 29 -2.89 9.79 -2.03
C ALA A 29 -3.13 10.69 -0.80
N ALA A 30 -2.58 11.90 -0.75
CA ALA A 30 -2.65 12.75 0.44
C ALA A 30 -4.10 13.16 0.77
N GLY A 31 -4.60 12.78 1.95
CA GLY A 31 -5.99 13.01 2.33
C GLY A 31 -7.00 12.27 1.44
N PHE A 32 -6.63 11.11 0.90
CA PHE A 32 -7.48 10.30 0.04
C PHE A 32 -8.90 10.13 0.60
N THR A 33 -9.02 9.83 1.90
CA THR A 33 -10.32 9.54 2.51
C THR A 33 -11.27 10.73 2.64
N THR A 34 -10.81 11.96 2.40
CA THR A 34 -11.65 13.16 2.37
C THR A 34 -12.05 13.59 0.96
N ARG A 35 -11.60 12.88 -0.08
CA ARG A 35 -11.85 13.22 -1.48
C ARG A 35 -13.11 12.56 -2.01
N PHE A 36 -13.65 13.14 -3.08
CA PHE A 36 -14.84 12.62 -3.77
C PHE A 36 -14.69 11.17 -4.25
N HIS A 37 -13.53 10.79 -4.80
CA HIS A 37 -13.28 9.41 -5.24
C HIS A 37 -13.45 8.39 -4.11
N PHE A 38 -13.03 8.72 -2.88
CA PHE A 38 -13.26 7.83 -1.75
C PHE A 38 -14.73 7.75 -1.35
N GLU A 39 -15.50 8.83 -1.45
CA GLU A 39 -16.96 8.78 -1.25
C GLU A 39 -17.64 7.88 -2.28
N LEU A 40 -17.18 7.90 -3.55
CA LEU A 40 -17.65 6.96 -4.56
C LEU A 40 -17.31 5.51 -4.21
N CYS A 41 -16.07 5.22 -3.79
CA CYS A 41 -15.69 3.89 -3.30
C CYS A 41 -16.58 3.43 -2.14
N VAL A 42 -16.90 4.33 -1.20
CA VAL A 42 -17.81 4.04 -0.08
C VAL A 42 -19.23 3.78 -0.58
N ALA A 43 -19.76 4.59 -1.51
CA ALA A 43 -21.10 4.42 -2.06
C ALA A 43 -21.22 3.08 -2.80
N PHE A 44 -20.23 2.72 -3.62
CA PHE A 44 -20.20 1.45 -4.35
C PHE A 44 -20.05 0.25 -3.41
N SER A 45 -19.17 0.34 -2.40
CA SER A 45 -19.04 -0.68 -1.36
C SER A 45 -20.36 -0.88 -0.58
N ARG A 46 -21.16 0.17 -0.42
CA ARG A 46 -22.50 0.09 0.20
C ARG A 46 -23.55 -0.52 -0.73
N SER A 47 -23.58 -0.14 -2.00
CA SER A 47 -24.56 -0.68 -2.95
C SER A 47 -24.37 -2.17 -3.20
N THR A 48 -23.12 -2.66 -3.13
CA THR A 48 -22.76 -4.08 -3.26
C THR A 48 -22.88 -4.87 -1.95
N GLY A 49 -23.32 -4.24 -0.86
CA GLY A 49 -23.48 -4.88 0.45
C GLY A 49 -22.18 -5.18 1.21
N ARG A 50 -21.01 -4.86 0.64
CA ARG A 50 -19.70 -5.06 1.27
C ARG A 50 -19.51 -4.20 2.53
N ARG A 51 -20.12 -3.02 2.58
CA ARG A 51 -20.20 -2.18 3.79
C ARG A 51 -21.61 -1.67 4.04
N LYS A 52 -21.97 -1.53 5.33
CA LYS A 52 -23.25 -0.89 5.72
C LYS A 52 -23.12 0.63 5.91
N ARG A 53 -21.95 1.10 6.36
CA ARG A 53 -21.69 2.50 6.74
C ARG A 53 -20.33 2.96 6.26
N ARG A 54 -20.17 4.28 6.13
CA ARG A 54 -18.87 4.94 5.96
C ARG A 54 -17.92 4.49 7.07
N PRO A 55 -16.62 4.26 6.79
CA PRO A 55 -15.65 3.97 7.83
C PRO A 55 -15.63 5.08 8.89
N PRO A 56 -15.46 4.73 10.18
CA PRO A 56 -15.28 5.72 11.22
C PRO A 56 -13.98 6.50 10.99
N GLU A 57 -13.90 7.73 11.51
CA GLU A 57 -12.77 8.63 11.29
C GLU A 57 -11.41 8.00 11.61
N LEU A 58 -11.30 7.24 12.71
CA LEU A 58 -10.07 6.54 13.09
C LEU A 58 -9.60 5.49 12.07
N ARG A 59 -10.54 4.93 11.28
CA ARG A 59 -10.22 4.02 10.16
C ARG A 59 -9.78 4.83 8.94
N CYS A 60 -10.44 5.95 8.66
CA CYS A 60 -10.05 6.85 7.57
C CYS A 60 -8.61 7.36 7.75
N ARG A 61 -8.26 7.86 8.95
CA ARG A 61 -6.89 8.28 9.25
C ARG A 61 -5.86 7.15 9.11
N ALA A 62 -6.24 5.93 9.47
CA ALA A 62 -5.36 4.77 9.28
C ALA A 62 -5.17 4.42 7.79
N ILE A 63 -6.22 4.52 6.98
CA ILE A 63 -6.13 4.38 5.52
C ILE A 63 -5.18 5.43 4.95
N ASP A 64 -5.35 6.71 5.31
CA ASP A 64 -4.50 7.78 4.76
C ASP A 64 -3.03 7.58 5.12
N ALA A 65 -2.72 7.29 6.39
CA ALA A 65 -1.35 7.04 6.82
C ALA A 65 -0.72 5.81 6.13
N LEU A 66 -1.48 4.71 6.05
CA LEU A 66 -0.99 3.49 5.42
C LEU A 66 -0.81 3.65 3.91
N LEU A 67 -1.71 4.37 3.23
CA LEU A 67 -1.62 4.60 1.80
C LEU A 67 -0.36 5.40 1.46
N GLN A 68 0.03 6.38 2.28
CA GLN A 68 1.32 7.08 2.11
C GLN A 68 2.51 6.10 2.20
N ALA A 69 2.54 5.22 3.20
CA ALA A 69 3.61 4.23 3.35
C ALA A 69 3.66 3.23 2.18
N MET A 70 2.50 2.75 1.73
CA MET A 70 2.40 1.84 0.59
C MET A 70 2.86 2.51 -0.70
N CYS A 71 2.42 3.75 -0.97
CA CYS A 71 2.87 4.51 -2.14
C CYS A 71 4.37 4.75 -2.13
N PHE A 72 4.95 5.08 -0.97
CA PHE A 72 6.40 5.26 -0.81
C PHE A 72 7.19 3.98 -1.15
N HIS A 73 6.65 2.82 -0.80
CA HIS A 73 7.30 1.52 -1.01
C HIS A 73 6.83 0.75 -2.25
N TYR A 74 5.99 1.34 -3.09
CA TYR A 74 5.53 0.70 -4.32
C TYR A 74 6.68 0.54 -5.32
N ASP A 75 6.84 -0.67 -5.87
CA ASP A 75 7.74 -0.94 -6.98
C ASP A 75 6.92 -1.34 -8.22
N PRO A 76 6.91 -0.52 -9.29
CA PRO A 76 6.14 -0.79 -10.49
C PRO A 76 6.64 -2.03 -11.26
N LEU A 77 7.86 -2.51 -11.01
CA LEU A 77 8.40 -3.72 -11.67
C LEU A 77 8.28 -5.00 -10.82
N ALA A 78 7.80 -4.90 -9.58
CA ALA A 78 7.75 -6.06 -8.70
C ALA A 78 6.48 -6.90 -8.97
N GLY A 79 6.67 -8.17 -9.33
CA GLY A 79 5.58 -9.03 -9.79
C GLY A 79 5.03 -8.60 -11.16
N GLU A 80 3.88 -9.14 -11.55
CA GLU A 80 3.30 -8.89 -12.87
C GLU A 80 2.80 -7.44 -13.02
N THR A 81 2.12 -6.90 -12.01
CA THR A 81 1.44 -5.58 -12.07
C THR A 81 2.03 -4.51 -11.13
N GLY A 82 3.17 -4.80 -10.49
CA GLY A 82 3.77 -3.95 -9.48
C GLY A 82 3.18 -4.18 -8.08
N ARG A 83 4.00 -4.07 -7.04
CA ARG A 83 3.57 -4.35 -5.65
C ARG A 83 4.35 -3.53 -4.63
N VAL A 84 3.84 -3.47 -3.41
CA VAL A 84 4.54 -2.84 -2.28
C VAL A 84 5.73 -3.72 -1.87
N GLN A 85 6.93 -3.14 -1.78
CA GLN A 85 8.15 -3.83 -1.36
C GLN A 85 8.56 -3.45 0.07
N ARG A 86 7.65 -3.76 1.01
CA ARG A 86 7.86 -3.59 2.45
C ARG A 86 7.03 -4.59 3.25
N SER A 87 7.57 -5.08 4.37
CA SER A 87 6.81 -5.94 5.28
C SER A 87 5.67 -5.18 5.94
N VAL A 88 4.57 -5.88 6.25
CA VAL A 88 3.41 -5.28 6.94
C VAL A 88 3.81 -4.69 8.30
N THR A 89 4.76 -5.33 8.99
CA THR A 89 5.31 -4.82 10.25
C THR A 89 5.98 -3.47 10.09
N ASN A 90 6.84 -3.32 9.09
CA ASN A 90 7.51 -2.03 8.84
C ASN A 90 6.51 -0.98 8.36
N LEU A 91 5.55 -1.34 7.50
CA LEU A 91 4.46 -0.44 7.13
C LEU A 91 3.68 0.04 8.36
N ALA A 92 3.42 -0.86 9.32
CA ALA A 92 2.74 -0.50 10.56
C ALA A 92 3.53 0.50 11.40
N ILE A 93 4.84 0.27 11.55
CA ILE A 93 5.73 1.15 12.30
C ILE A 93 5.83 2.52 11.62
N GLU A 94 6.16 2.53 10.32
CA GLU A 94 6.37 3.74 9.53
C GLU A 94 5.09 4.57 9.39
N SER A 95 3.91 3.94 9.38
CA SER A 95 2.61 4.63 9.35
C SER A 95 2.13 5.10 10.73
N GLY A 96 2.87 4.84 11.81
CA GLY A 96 2.44 5.13 13.18
C GLY A 96 1.22 4.31 13.64
N LEU A 97 0.97 3.16 13.02
CA LEU A 97 -0.16 2.27 13.29
C LEU A 97 0.19 1.10 14.21
N ALA A 98 1.48 0.78 14.33
CA ALA A 98 1.97 -0.18 15.29
C ALA A 98 1.77 0.33 16.72
N THR A 99 1.52 -0.60 17.63
CA THR A 99 1.39 -0.32 19.06
C THR A 99 2.23 -1.33 19.83
N GLU A 100 2.75 -0.93 20.98
CA GLU A 100 3.55 -1.80 21.83
C GLU A 100 2.84 -1.93 23.19
N SER A 101 2.69 -3.16 23.67
CA SER A 101 2.14 -3.39 25.02
C SER A 101 3.18 -3.03 26.09
N GLU A 102 2.75 -2.87 27.35
CA GLU A 102 3.66 -2.66 28.49
C GLU A 102 4.75 -3.74 28.61
N LYS A 103 4.52 -4.93 28.06
CA LYS A 103 5.47 -6.05 28.05
C LYS A 103 6.40 -6.06 26.82
N GLY A 104 6.36 -5.03 25.98
CA GLY A 104 7.19 -4.92 24.77
C GLY A 104 6.65 -5.66 23.54
N ASN A 105 5.46 -6.27 23.62
CA ASN A 105 4.89 -6.97 22.46
C ASN A 105 4.33 -5.98 21.44
N LEU A 106 4.85 -6.03 20.21
CA LEU A 106 4.38 -5.25 19.07
C LEU A 106 3.07 -5.83 18.50
N SER A 107 2.06 -4.98 18.34
CA SER A 107 0.81 -5.28 17.65
C SER A 107 0.65 -4.43 16.40
N ILE A 108 0.36 -5.10 15.29
CA ILE A 108 0.11 -4.50 13.97
C ILE A 108 -1.35 -4.65 13.51
N THR A 109 -2.25 -5.05 14.43
CA THR A 109 -3.65 -5.38 14.11
C THR A 109 -4.40 -4.23 13.45
N ARG A 110 -4.04 -2.98 13.75
CA ARG A 110 -4.66 -1.81 13.12
C ARG A 110 -4.29 -1.72 11.64
N THR A 111 -3.06 -2.08 11.28
CA THR A 111 -2.58 -2.14 9.89
C THR A 111 -3.25 -3.27 9.13
N THR A 112 -3.26 -4.49 9.69
CA THR A 112 -3.87 -5.65 9.01
C THR A 112 -5.36 -5.45 8.76
N ARG A 113 -6.11 -4.93 9.75
CA ARG A 113 -7.54 -4.58 9.57
C ARG A 113 -7.78 -3.43 8.58
N THR A 114 -6.78 -2.58 8.35
CA THR A 114 -6.87 -1.52 7.35
C THR A 114 -6.61 -2.07 5.96
N LEU A 115 -5.64 -2.98 5.81
CA LEU A 115 -5.40 -3.72 4.56
C LEU A 115 -6.60 -4.58 4.17
N GLU A 116 -7.17 -5.34 5.09
CA GLU A 116 -8.40 -6.13 4.87
C GLU A 116 -9.57 -5.25 4.41
N SER A 117 -9.67 -4.02 4.93
CA SER A 117 -10.68 -3.06 4.52
C SER A 117 -10.44 -2.56 3.10
N LEU A 118 -9.21 -2.17 2.77
CA LEU A 118 -8.83 -1.72 1.43
C LEU A 118 -9.02 -2.82 0.37
N ASP A 119 -8.76 -4.07 0.73
CA ASP A 119 -8.96 -5.24 -0.12
C ASP A 119 -10.44 -5.64 -0.21
N ARG A 120 -11.00 -6.22 0.86
CA ARG A 120 -12.30 -6.90 0.80
C ARG A 120 -13.50 -5.96 0.69
N GLU A 121 -13.38 -4.75 1.22
CA GLU A 121 -14.50 -3.81 1.25
C GLU A 121 -14.44 -2.82 0.09
N PHE A 122 -13.25 -2.36 -0.29
CA PHE A 122 -13.07 -1.35 -1.33
C PHE A 122 -12.51 -1.88 -2.66
N GLY A 123 -11.80 -3.00 -2.66
CA GLY A 123 -11.16 -3.53 -3.87
C GLY A 123 -10.04 -2.63 -4.41
N LEU A 124 -9.40 -1.84 -3.55
CA LEU A 124 -8.33 -0.89 -3.90
C LEU A 124 -6.94 -1.56 -3.88
N VAL A 125 -6.79 -2.60 -3.09
CA VAL A 125 -5.57 -3.40 -3.05
C VAL A 125 -5.94 -4.88 -3.11
N ILE A 126 -4.99 -5.72 -3.49
CA ILE A 126 -5.03 -7.15 -3.20
C ILE A 126 -4.11 -7.35 -2.00
N TYR A 127 -4.60 -8.01 -0.96
CA TYR A 127 -3.84 -8.31 0.24
C TYR A 127 -3.89 -9.80 0.56
N ASP A 128 -2.83 -10.51 0.17
CA ASP A 128 -2.71 -11.94 0.43
C ASP A 128 -1.76 -12.20 1.59
N THR A 129 -2.25 -12.97 2.55
CA THR A 129 -1.45 -13.54 3.64
C THR A 129 -1.61 -15.04 3.59
N GLU A 130 -0.51 -15.75 3.36
CA GLU A 130 -0.48 -17.20 3.43
C GLU A 130 0.24 -17.60 4.73
N PHE A 131 -0.36 -18.48 5.51
CA PHE A 131 0.32 -19.11 6.64
C PHE A 131 0.97 -20.38 6.12
N ASP A 132 2.29 -20.49 6.27
CA ASP A 132 3.05 -21.70 5.96
C ASP A 132 3.11 -22.58 7.23
N PRO A 133 2.37 -23.70 7.29
CA PRO A 133 2.35 -24.57 8.45
C PRO A 133 3.61 -25.42 8.59
N GLU A 134 4.41 -25.61 7.54
CA GLU A 134 5.68 -26.35 7.62
C GLU A 134 6.75 -25.54 8.33
N ILE A 135 6.79 -24.22 8.06
CA ILE A 135 7.75 -23.30 8.67
C ILE A 135 7.16 -22.63 9.93
N GLY A 136 5.86 -22.75 10.16
CA GLY A 136 5.16 -22.19 11.31
C GLY A 136 5.11 -20.65 11.29
N CYS A 137 5.23 -20.04 10.11
CA CYS A 137 5.26 -18.58 9.94
C CYS A 137 4.37 -18.13 8.78
N ASN A 138 3.93 -16.87 8.80
CA ASN A 138 3.27 -16.27 7.64
C ASN A 138 4.29 -16.01 6.52
N VAL A 139 3.98 -16.43 5.30
CA VAL A 139 4.65 -16.02 4.07
C VAL A 139 4.61 -14.49 3.97
N PRO A 140 5.64 -13.83 3.42
CA PRO A 140 5.63 -12.39 3.22
C PRO A 140 4.36 -11.93 2.49
N SER A 141 3.58 -11.07 3.14
CA SER A 141 2.30 -10.65 2.61
C SER A 141 2.46 -9.93 1.27
N ASN A 142 1.62 -10.30 0.30
CA ASN A 142 1.59 -9.68 -1.01
C ASN A 142 0.59 -8.51 -0.98
N ILE A 143 1.05 -7.29 -1.25
CA ILE A 143 0.19 -6.10 -1.35
C ILE A 143 0.35 -5.52 -2.75
N GLN A 144 -0.70 -5.63 -3.56
CA GLN A 144 -0.75 -5.10 -4.93
C GLN A 144 -1.78 -3.99 -5.03
N PHE A 145 -1.51 -2.98 -5.86
CA PHE A 145 -2.48 -1.93 -6.16
C PHE A 145 -3.38 -2.40 -7.30
N THR A 146 -4.69 -2.24 -7.15
CA THR A 146 -5.64 -2.59 -8.21
C THR A 146 -5.78 -1.43 -9.21
N PRO A 147 -6.26 -1.68 -10.43
CA PRO A 147 -6.64 -0.61 -11.35
C PRO A 147 -7.59 0.42 -10.72
N ALA A 148 -8.50 -0.01 -9.85
CA ALA A 148 -9.44 0.87 -9.15
C ALA A 148 -8.74 1.86 -8.22
N LEU A 149 -7.62 1.47 -7.57
CA LEU A 149 -6.84 2.43 -6.78
C LEU A 149 -6.10 3.43 -7.66
N PHE A 150 -5.50 2.99 -8.76
CA PHE A 150 -4.88 3.92 -9.70
C PHE A 150 -5.89 4.92 -10.27
N GLU A 151 -7.08 4.47 -10.64
CA GLU A 151 -8.17 5.32 -11.06
C GLU A 151 -8.60 6.31 -9.96
N ALA A 152 -8.76 5.84 -8.73
CA ALA A 152 -9.12 6.68 -7.59
C ALA A 152 -8.02 7.70 -7.20
N LEU A 153 -6.78 7.45 -7.61
CA LEU A 153 -5.64 8.35 -7.49
C LEU A 153 -5.39 9.19 -8.76
N GLU A 154 -6.28 9.10 -9.76
CA GLU A 154 -6.18 9.79 -11.06
C GLU A 154 -4.87 9.49 -11.80
N ILE A 155 -4.44 8.23 -11.77
CA ILE A 155 -3.29 7.72 -12.52
C ILE A 155 -3.79 6.89 -13.70
N SER A 156 -3.46 7.33 -14.92
CA SER A 156 -3.88 6.61 -16.11
C SER A 156 -3.07 5.33 -16.33
N PRO A 157 -3.64 4.30 -16.99
CA PRO A 157 -2.91 3.09 -17.37
C PRO A 157 -1.66 3.38 -18.22
N GLU A 158 -1.72 4.37 -19.11
CA GLU A 158 -0.61 4.79 -19.96
C GLU A 158 0.53 5.38 -19.14
N ALA A 159 0.21 6.18 -18.11
CA ALA A 159 1.20 6.71 -17.19
C ALA A 159 1.89 5.58 -16.40
N LEU A 160 1.13 4.55 -16.00
CA LEU A 160 1.69 3.38 -15.32
C LEU A 160 2.59 2.55 -16.25
N ALA A 161 2.16 2.31 -17.49
CA ALA A 161 2.94 1.60 -18.51
C ALA A 161 4.27 2.33 -18.81
N ALA A 162 4.22 3.64 -19.06
CA ALA A 162 5.40 4.46 -19.33
C ALA A 162 6.40 4.42 -18.16
N VAL A 163 5.92 4.43 -16.91
CA VAL A 163 6.77 4.32 -15.72
C VAL A 163 7.43 2.94 -15.64
N ARG A 164 6.68 1.87 -15.94
CA ARG A 164 7.21 0.50 -15.96
C ARG A 164 8.29 0.35 -17.01
N GLU A 165 8.04 0.77 -18.24
CA GLU A 165 9.02 0.74 -19.33
C GLU A 165 10.28 1.52 -18.98
N SER A 166 10.12 2.77 -18.51
CA SER A 166 11.23 3.62 -18.08
C SER A 166 12.06 2.96 -16.97
N ARG A 167 11.39 2.33 -16.00
CA ARG A 167 12.05 1.66 -14.88
C ARG A 167 12.77 0.39 -15.34
N ALA A 168 12.18 -0.39 -16.25
CA ALA A 168 12.79 -1.60 -16.82
C ALA A 168 14.03 -1.25 -17.64
N GLU A 169 13.95 -0.23 -18.49
CA GLU A 169 15.08 0.25 -19.27
C GLU A 169 16.23 0.73 -18.38
N TRP A 170 15.92 1.51 -17.33
CA TRP A 170 16.94 1.91 -16.35
C TRP A 170 17.63 0.71 -15.70
N LYS A 171 16.87 -0.33 -15.34
CA LYS A 171 17.39 -1.54 -14.70
C LYS A 171 18.19 -2.40 -15.70
N ASN A 172 17.77 -2.46 -16.95
CA ASN A 172 18.48 -3.13 -18.04
C ASN A 172 19.85 -2.51 -18.29
N ARG A 173 19.96 -1.18 -18.30
CA ARG A 173 21.26 -0.49 -18.41
C ARG A 173 22.21 -0.82 -17.25
N GLN A 174 21.70 -1.06 -16.04
CA GLN A 174 22.54 -1.52 -14.93
C GLN A 174 22.96 -2.99 -15.14
N ARG A 175 22.02 -3.85 -15.55
CA ARG A 175 22.27 -5.27 -15.83
C ARG A 175 23.33 -5.48 -16.90
N GLU A 176 23.26 -4.73 -18.00
CA GLU A 176 24.23 -4.80 -19.10
C GLU A 176 25.64 -4.44 -18.63
N LYS A 177 25.79 -3.41 -17.78
CA LYS A 177 27.08 -3.07 -17.15
C LYS A 177 27.66 -4.21 -16.30
N HIS A 178 26.80 -5.09 -15.79
CA HIS A 178 27.16 -6.27 -15.01
C HIS A 178 27.15 -7.57 -15.85
N GLY A 179 27.02 -7.48 -17.17
CA GLY A 179 26.98 -8.66 -18.06
C GLY A 179 25.73 -9.54 -17.88
N GLN A 180 24.67 -9.02 -17.28
CA GLN A 180 23.42 -9.75 -17.04
C GLN A 180 22.43 -9.56 -18.19
N PRO A 181 21.58 -10.56 -18.47
CA PRO A 181 20.55 -10.45 -19.50
C PRO A 181 19.51 -9.39 -19.15
N ARG A 182 18.94 -8.77 -20.19
CA ARG A 182 17.86 -7.79 -20.07
C ARG A 182 16.61 -8.44 -19.46
N LEU A 183 15.81 -7.62 -18.78
CA LEU A 183 14.44 -7.93 -18.37
C LEU A 183 13.54 -7.79 -19.58
N ASP A 184 12.72 -8.81 -19.82
CA ASP A 184 11.56 -8.73 -20.69
C ASP A 184 10.35 -8.31 -19.85
N LEU A 185 9.58 -7.35 -20.37
CA LEU A 185 8.36 -6.82 -19.75
C LEU A 185 7.12 -7.44 -20.38
#